data_AF-A0A127JVX7-F1
#
_entry.id   AF-A0A127JVX7-F1
#
_cell.length_a   1.000
_cell.length_b   1.000
_cell.length_c   1.000
_cell.angle_alpha   90.00
_cell.angle_beta   90.00
_cell.angle_gamma   90.00
#
_symmetry.space_group_name_H-M   'P 1'
#
loop_
_entity.id
_entity.type
_entity.pdbx_description
1 polymer ?
#
loop_
_entity_poly.entity_id
_entity_poly.type
_entity_poly.pdbx_seq_one_letter_code
_entity_poly.pdbx_strand_id
1 'polypeptide(L)' 'MELRVDCEPGLGGDPEPAVVWFGARRVEVLAIQDRWWGPGLRWWKLETGDGMYILRREEGSGTWDLAAVARN' A
#
# COMPACT_ATOMS: atom_id res chain seq x y z
N MET A 1 6.60 9.09 5.17
CA MET A 1 7.75 8.17 5.35
C MET A 1 7.83 7.39 4.08
N GLU A 2 8.89 7.60 3.29
CA GLU A 2 9.05 6.93 2.02
C GLU A 2 9.20 5.41 2.23
N LEU A 3 8.31 4.66 1.61
CA LEU A 3 8.26 3.20 1.67
C LEU A 3 8.71 2.59 0.36
N ARG A 4 9.33 1.42 0.43
CA ARG A 4 9.36 0.49 -0.70
C ARG A 4 8.14 -0.42 -0.61
N VAL A 5 7.46 -0.59 -1.73
CA VAL A 5 6.32 -1.50 -1.87
C VAL A 5 6.56 -2.37 -3.10
N ASP A 6 6.63 -3.68 -2.90
CA ASP A 6 6.64 -4.61 -4.03
C ASP A 6 5.19 -4.86 -4.44
N CYS A 7 4.93 -4.79 -5.74
CA CYS A 7 3.60 -4.95 -6.31
C CYS A 7 3.52 -6.19 -7.20
N GLU A 8 2.34 -6.79 -7.25
CA GLU A 8 2.01 -7.88 -8.16
C GLU A 8 0.89 -7.46 -9.11
N PRO A 9 0.71 -8.13 -10.26
CA PRO A 9 -0.39 -7.85 -11.16
C PRO A 9 -1.74 -8.07 -10.45
N GLY A 10 -2.50 -6.99 -10.29
CA GLY A 10 -3.85 -7.00 -9.74
C GLY A 10 -4.93 -7.19 -10.79
N LEU A 11 -6.18 -6.96 -10.38
CA LEU A 11 -7.33 -7.08 -11.29
C LEU A 11 -7.22 -6.07 -12.44
N GLY A 12 -7.25 -6.55 -13.69
CA GLY A 12 -7.11 -5.70 -14.88
C GLY A 12 -5.66 -5.35 -15.25
N GLY A 13 -4.67 -5.93 -14.57
CA GLY A 13 -3.24 -5.71 -14.83
C GLY A 13 -2.65 -4.51 -14.09
N ASP A 14 -3.45 -3.79 -13.31
CA ASP A 14 -2.97 -2.70 -12.46
C ASP A 14 -2.11 -3.25 -11.30
N PRO A 15 -0.92 -2.69 -11.03
CA PRO A 15 -0.07 -3.15 -9.94
C PRO A 15 -0.74 -2.92 -8.58
N GLU A 16 -0.83 -3.99 -7.79
CA GLU A 16 -1.41 -4.00 -6.44
C GLU A 16 -0.34 -4.30 -5.37
N PRO A 17 -0.39 -3.68 -4.18
CA PRO A 17 0.58 -3.95 -3.12
C PRO A 17 0.56 -5.40 -2.67
N ALA A 18 1.72 -6.06 -2.71
CA ALA A 18 1.91 -7.42 -2.22
C ALA A 18 2.78 -7.46 -0.95
N VAL A 19 3.80 -6.58 -0.89
CA VAL A 19 4.72 -6.52 0.25
C VAL A 19 5.08 -5.07 0.56
N VAL A 20 5.05 -4.71 1.85
CA VAL A 20 5.45 -3.40 2.36
C VAL A 20 6.77 -3.54 3.12
N TRP A 21 7.74 -2.69 2.78
CA TRP A 21 9.06 -2.68 3.40
C TRP A 21 9.25 -1.46 4.31
N PHE A 22 9.36 -1.70 5.61
CA PHE A 22 9.75 -0.68 6.59
C PHE A 22 11.26 -0.79 6.86
N GLY A 23 12.05 -0.15 5.99
CA GLY A 23 13.50 -0.40 5.94
C GLY A 23 13.77 -1.86 5.58
N ALA A 24 14.47 -2.59 6.46
CA ALA A 24 14.74 -4.02 6.26
C ALA A 24 13.58 -4.94 6.67
N ARG A 25 12.55 -4.42 7.36
CA ARG A 25 11.40 -5.23 7.81
C ARG A 25 10.43 -5.45 6.65
N ARG A 26 10.20 -6.72 6.32
CA ARG A 26 9.19 -7.18 5.37
C ARG A 26 7.84 -7.38 6.05
N VAL A 27 6.76 -6.80 5.51
CA VAL A 27 5.38 -7.05 5.94
C VAL A 27 4.56 -7.48 4.74
N GLU A 28 3.93 -8.65 4.84
CA GLU A 28 3.08 -9.20 3.78
C GLU A 28 1.70 -8.58 3.79
N VAL A 29 1.18 -8.28 2.60
CA VAL A 29 -0.21 -7.87 2.41
C VAL A 29 -1.05 -9.14 2.32
N LEU A 30 -1.92 -9.35 3.31
CA LEU A 30 -2.80 -10.51 3.36
C LEU A 30 -4.08 -10.29 2.55
N ALA A 31 -4.59 -9.05 2.53
CA ALA A 31 -5.73 -8.66 1.73
C ALA A 31 -5.76 -7.15 1.46
N ILE A 32 -6.32 -6.77 0.31
CA ILE A 32 -6.67 -5.37 0.01
C ILE A 32 -8.13 -5.18 0.38
N GLN A 33 -8.37 -4.46 1.47
CA GLN A 33 -9.71 -4.23 2.02
C GLN A 33 -10.45 -3.09 1.31
N ASP A 34 -9.72 -2.09 0.81
CA ASP A 34 -10.29 -0.99 0.04
C ASP A 34 -9.24 -0.34 -0.87
N ARG A 35 -9.70 0.31 -1.94
CA ARG A 35 -8.91 1.05 -2.93
C ARG A 35 -9.65 2.32 -3.33
N TRP A 36 -8.98 3.45 -3.30
CA TRP A 36 -9.60 4.70 -3.75
C TRP A 36 -8.60 5.64 -4.42
N TRP A 37 -9.16 6.52 -5.25
CA TRP A 37 -8.42 7.47 -6.07
C TRP A 37 -8.66 8.89 -5.59
N GLY A 38 -7.60 9.69 -5.63
CA GLY A 38 -7.65 11.14 -5.50
C GLY A 38 -6.84 11.80 -6.62
N PRO A 39 -6.85 13.13 -6.75
CA PRO A 39 -6.06 13.83 -7.75
C PRO A 39 -4.56 13.52 -7.61
N GLY A 40 -4.00 12.78 -8.58
CA GLY A 40 -2.59 12.37 -8.58
C GLY A 40 -2.20 11.38 -7.49
N LEU A 41 -3.16 10.82 -6.76
CA LEU A 41 -2.92 9.95 -5.62
C LEU A 41 -3.74 8.68 -5.73
N ARG A 42 -3.14 7.55 -5.36
CA ARG A 42 -3.82 6.28 -5.19
C ARG A 42 -3.64 5.77 -3.77
N TRP A 43 -4.69 5.18 -3.22
CA TRP A 43 -4.73 4.76 -1.83
C TRP A 43 -5.21 3.33 -1.70
N TRP A 44 -4.68 2.64 -0.69
CA TRP A 44 -5.06 1.28 -0.36
C TRP A 44 -5.20 1.12 1.15
N LYS A 45 -6.25 0.43 1.57
CA LYS A 45 -6.38 -0.12 2.92
C LYS A 45 -5.99 -1.59 2.88
N LEU A 46 -4.93 -1.94 3.59
CA LEU A 46 -4.29 -3.24 3.55
C LEU A 46 -4.44 -3.95 4.89
N GLU A 47 -4.84 -5.21 4.84
CA GLU A 47 -4.72 -6.12 5.96
C GLU A 47 -3.35 -6.78 5.94
N THR A 48 -2.68 -6.79 7.08
CA THR A 48 -1.36 -7.39 7.26
C THR A 48 -1.34 -8.19 8.56
N GLY A 49 -0.31 -9.04 8.74
CA GLY A 49 -0.11 -9.75 10.01
C GLY A 49 0.13 -8.84 11.23
N ASP A 50 0.47 -7.57 10.99
CA ASP A 50 0.74 -6.57 12.03
C ASP A 50 -0.44 -5.61 12.28
N GLY A 51 -1.53 -5.75 11.52
CA GLY A 51 -2.70 -4.88 11.59
C GLY A 51 -3.02 -4.17 10.26
N MET A 52 -3.92 -3.19 10.33
CA MET A 52 -4.44 -2.49 9.16
C MET A 52 -3.58 -1.27 8.79
N TYR A 53 -3.07 -1.23 7.56
CA TYR A 53 -2.29 -0.10 7.04
C TYR A 53 -3.06 0.64 5.96
N ILE A 54 -2.93 1.96 5.94
CA ILE A 54 -3.36 2.79 4.82
C ILE A 54 -2.12 3.31 4.12
N LEU A 55 -1.92 2.86 2.88
CA LEU A 55 -0.84 3.33 2.01
C LEU A 55 -1.36 4.35 1.01
N ARG A 56 -0.47 5.27 0.64
CA ARG A 56 -0.67 6.24 -0.43
C ARG A 56 0.48 6.11 -1.42
N ARG A 57 0.18 6.14 -2.71
CA ARG A 57 1.14 6.32 -3.80
C ARG A 57 0.84 7.62 -4.53
N GLU A 58 1.87 8.44 -4.74
CA GLU A 58 1.77 9.55 -5.69
C GLU A 58 1.99 9.03 -7.11
N GLU A 59 1.06 9.29 -8.03
CA GLU A 59 1.12 8.78 -9.40
C GLU A 59 2.26 9.42 -10.21
N GLY A 60 2.58 10.70 -9.95
CA GLY A 60 3.60 11.45 -10.68
C GLY A 60 5.02 10.99 -10.40
N SER A 61 5.37 10.77 -9.13
CA SER A 61 6.71 10.31 -8.72
C SER A 61 6.79 8.79 -8.52
N GLY A 62 5.67 8.12 -8.30
CA GLY A 62 5.61 6.72 -7.88
C GLY A 62 5.96 6.48 -6.42
N THR A 63 6.14 7.54 -5.62
CA THR A 63 6.54 7.45 -4.21
C THR A 63 5.42 6.88 -3.35
N TRP A 64 5.78 5.98 -2.44
CA TRP A 64 4.87 5.38 -1.47
C TRP A 64 5.07 5.96 -0.08
N ASP A 65 3.97 6.15 0.65
CA ASP A 65 3.96 6.55 2.05
C ASP A 65 2.99 5.69 2.87
N LEU A 66 3.35 5.46 4.14
CA LEU A 66 2.37 5.06 5.16
C LEU A 66 1.58 6.29 5.58
N ALA A 67 0.29 6.34 5.26
CA ALA A 67 -0.57 7.46 5.61
C ALA A 67 -1.24 7.28 6.97
N ALA A 68 -1.60 6.04 7.35
CA ALA A 68 -2.14 5.73 8.67
C ALA A 68 -1.97 4.26 9.03
N VAL A 69 -1.99 3.98 10.34
CA VAL A 69 -2.23 2.64 10.89
C VAL A 69 -3.61 2.66 11.53
N ALA A 70 -4.55 1.91 10.98
CA ALA A 70 -5.89 1.84 11.54
C ALA A 70 -5.87 0.86 12.72
N ARG A 71 -6.41 1.32 13.86
CA ARG A 71 -6.72 0.45 15.00
C ARG A 71 -8.21 0.15 14.94
N ASN A 72 -8.55 -1.11 15.20
CA ASN A 72 -9.94 -1.51 15.43
C ASN A 72 -10.44 -0.96 16.76
#